data_AF-A0AAV9ZVD9-F1
#
_entry.id   AF-A0AAV9ZVD9-F1
#
_cell.length_a   1.000
_cell.length_b   1.000
_cell.length_c   1.000
_cell.angle_alpha   90.00
_cell.angle_beta   90.00
_cell.angle_gamma   90.00
#
_symmetry.space_group_name_H-M   'P 1'
#
loop_
_entity.id
_entity.type
_entity.pdbx_description
1 polymer ?
#
loop_
_entity_poly.entity_id
_entity_poly.type
_entity_poly.pdbx_seq_one_letter_code
_entity_poly.pdbx_strand_id
1 'polypeptide(L)'
;MTIHFSRNGRIPALEFIPAVSNRAMISTTQLVLLLAGSSLTYILLPVAQILYRNITSSLGYVDGPKNPSMMYGNFKQMADDISLTSKWRQEFGSIFQFKGLFGITELHLGDVKAISHIISRSDKYERTPLTRGSLTTLLGSSILSAEGPDHRRHRRALNPAFGVAQIRATTELFVEKAVQLREIWAREITVSPNGAPQIEVQSWLRRLTLDIIGKAGFNYDFSALESSGKPNELNDAFTQVLHSPRASRYVAFRAAGAVVPWLKHLPGPGRGVVNNARTTMLSIAEGIVSRRKDELKSSAL
;
A
#
# COMPACT_ATOMS: atom_id res chain seq x y z
N MET A 1 63.69 -21.34 23.77
CA MET A 1 64.89 -21.55 24.60
C MET A 1 64.44 -22.49 25.70
N THR A 2 64.54 -23.81 25.50
CA THR A 2 65.78 -24.60 25.61
C THR A 2 65.68 -25.82 24.68
N ILE A 3 66.71 -26.04 23.85
CA ILE A 3 66.78 -27.12 22.86
C ILE A 3 67.71 -28.19 23.42
N HIS A 4 67.20 -29.38 23.71
CA HIS A 4 68.01 -30.56 23.99
C HIS A 4 68.19 -31.37 22.71
N PHE A 5 69.42 -31.40 22.19
CA PHE A 5 69.82 -32.30 21.12
C PHE A 5 70.16 -33.68 21.72
N SER A 6 69.34 -34.69 21.43
CA SER A 6 69.69 -36.10 21.65
C SER A 6 70.32 -36.66 20.38
N ARG A 7 71.51 -37.21 20.57
CA ARG A 7 72.41 -37.77 19.56
C ARG A 7 72.10 -39.27 19.48
N ASN A 8 71.23 -39.69 18.56
CA ASN A 8 71.20 -41.05 18.02
C ASN A 8 70.23 -41.13 16.83
N GLY A 9 70.77 -41.52 15.67
CA GLY A 9 70.03 -41.62 14.42
C GLY A 9 68.97 -42.72 14.46
N ARG A 10 67.71 -42.30 14.30
CA ARG A 10 66.58 -43.04 13.71
C ARG A 10 65.45 -42.01 13.51
N ILE A 11 65.04 -41.80 12.27
CA ILE A 11 63.89 -40.95 11.92
C ILE A 11 62.65 -41.62 12.52
N PRO A 12 61.89 -41.00 13.44
CA PRO A 12 60.61 -41.56 13.86
C PRO A 12 59.62 -41.39 12.69
N ALA A 13 58.97 -42.48 12.31
CA ALA A 13 57.93 -42.49 11.29
C ALA A 13 56.85 -41.46 11.66
N LEU A 14 56.45 -40.64 10.69
CA LEU A 14 55.23 -39.83 10.78
C LEU A 14 54.04 -40.77 10.98
N GLU A 15 53.60 -40.93 12.23
CA GLU A 15 52.27 -41.47 12.51
C GLU A 15 51.25 -40.53 11.88
N PHE A 16 50.60 -41.01 10.83
CA PHE A 16 49.38 -40.44 10.28
C PHE A 16 48.36 -40.35 11.42
N ILE A 17 48.14 -39.15 11.94
CA ILE A 17 46.97 -38.85 12.77
C ILE A 17 45.76 -39.19 11.89
N PRO A 18 44.92 -40.19 12.25
CA PRO A 18 43.73 -40.45 11.47
C PRO A 18 42.87 -39.19 11.55
N ALA A 19 42.60 -38.60 10.38
CA ALA A 19 41.69 -37.48 10.28
C ALA A 19 40.39 -37.90 10.97
N VAL A 20 40.05 -37.22 12.08
CA VAL A 20 38.76 -37.37 12.74
C VAL A 20 37.73 -36.79 11.78
N SER A 21 37.33 -37.59 10.81
CA SER A 21 36.20 -37.35 9.91
C SER A 21 34.91 -37.65 10.67
N ASN A 22 34.71 -36.99 11.81
CA ASN A 22 33.39 -36.87 12.41
C ASN A 22 32.68 -35.71 11.73
N ARG A 23 32.28 -35.90 10.47
CA ARG A 23 31.12 -35.19 9.94
C ARG A 23 29.92 -35.80 10.65
N ALA A 24 29.59 -35.29 11.84
CA ALA A 24 28.34 -35.62 12.50
C ALA A 24 27.21 -35.30 11.52
N MET A 25 26.64 -36.32 10.88
CA MET A 25 25.46 -36.15 10.06
C MET A 25 24.35 -35.69 10.99
N ILE A 26 23.84 -34.48 10.75
CA ILE A 26 22.67 -33.95 11.45
C ILE A 26 21.54 -34.95 11.23
N SER A 27 21.02 -35.53 12.31
CA SER A 27 19.91 -36.47 12.24
C SER A 27 18.67 -35.79 11.66
N THR A 28 17.81 -36.54 10.96
CA THR A 28 16.55 -36.00 10.41
C THR A 28 15.69 -35.33 11.49
N THR A 29 15.72 -35.84 12.72
CA THR A 29 15.02 -35.24 13.87
C THR A 29 15.62 -33.89 14.28
N GLN A 30 16.95 -33.77 14.27
CA GLN A 30 17.64 -32.51 14.55
C GLN A 30 17.36 -31.46 13.47
N LEU A 31 17.32 -31.87 12.21
CA LEU A 31 16.93 -30.99 11.10
C LEU A 31 15.49 -30.48 11.28
N VAL A 32 14.55 -31.35 11.61
CA VAL A 32 13.14 -30.97 11.85
C VAL A 32 13.02 -30.00 13.03
N LEU A 33 13.73 -30.23 14.14
CA LEU A 33 13.72 -29.33 15.28
C LEU A 33 14.34 -27.97 14.97
N LEU A 34 15.45 -27.93 14.21
CA LEU A 34 16.07 -26.68 13.78
C LEU A 34 15.16 -25.89 12.84
N LEU A 35 14.48 -26.56 11.91
CA LEU A 35 13.50 -25.94 11.01
C LEU A 35 12.28 -25.42 11.78
N ALA A 36 11.77 -26.20 12.75
CA ALA A 36 10.66 -25.80 13.60
C ALA A 36 11.04 -24.60 14.49
N GLY A 37 12.22 -24.62 15.11
CA GLY A 37 12.73 -23.53 15.93
C GLY A 37 13.00 -22.25 15.14
N SER A 38 13.57 -22.37 13.94
CA SER A 38 13.80 -21.24 13.03
C SER A 38 12.48 -20.64 12.57
N SER A 39 11.50 -21.48 12.24
CA SER A 39 10.15 -21.05 11.86
C SER A 39 9.44 -20.34 13.01
N LEU A 40 9.49 -20.90 14.22
CA LEU A 40 8.90 -20.29 15.42
C LEU A 40 9.53 -18.94 15.73
N THR A 41 10.87 -18.84 15.64
CA THR A 41 11.59 -17.59 15.85
C THR A 41 11.19 -16.54 14.82
N TYR A 42 11.08 -16.92 13.55
CA TYR A 42 10.63 -16.04 12.47
C TYR A 42 9.19 -15.53 12.68
N ILE A 43 8.33 -16.34 13.28
CA ILE A 43 6.94 -15.99 13.60
C ILE A 43 6.86 -15.05 14.82
N LEU A 44 7.63 -15.34 15.87
CA LEU A 44 7.56 -14.60 17.15
C LEU A 44 8.35 -13.29 17.13
N LEU A 45 9.43 -13.18 16.35
CA LEU A 45 10.29 -12.01 16.33
C LEU A 45 9.54 -10.69 15.99
N PRO A 46 8.69 -10.62 14.94
CA PRO A 46 7.94 -9.41 14.64
C PRO A 46 6.94 -9.04 15.74
N VAL A 47 6.30 -10.05 16.35
CA VAL A 47 5.36 -9.84 17.47
C VAL A 47 6.11 -9.27 18.67
N ALA A 48 7.26 -9.85 19.01
CA ALA A 48 8.12 -9.37 20.09
C ALA A 48 8.62 -7.94 19.83
N GLN A 49 8.98 -7.60 18.58
CA GLN A 49 9.39 -6.24 18.21
C GLN A 49 8.25 -5.21 18.37
N ILE A 50 7.01 -5.57 18.01
CA ILE A 50 5.85 -4.68 18.19
C ILE A 50 5.58 -4.46 19.69
N LEU A 51 5.59 -5.53 20.48
CA LEU A 51 5.40 -5.46 21.92
C LEU A 51 6.49 -4.63 22.59
N TYR A 52 7.75 -4.90 22.25
CA TYR A 52 8.91 -4.14 22.74
C TYR A 52 8.78 -2.66 22.40
N ARG A 53 8.47 -2.33 21.15
CA ARG A 53 8.29 -0.94 20.71
C ARG A 53 7.11 -0.27 21.43
N ASN A 54 6.01 -0.97 21.64
CA ASN A 54 4.86 -0.43 22.36
C ASN A 54 5.16 -0.15 23.84
N ILE A 55 5.93 -1.02 24.50
CA ILE A 55 6.29 -0.87 25.92
C ILE A 55 7.37 0.20 26.12
N THR A 56 8.34 0.28 25.20
CA THR A 56 9.46 1.24 25.29
C THR A 56 9.16 2.61 24.68
N SER A 57 8.02 2.77 24.01
CA SER A 57 7.66 4.04 23.38
C SER A 57 7.22 5.09 24.40
N SER A 58 7.74 6.30 24.24
CA SER A 58 7.26 7.48 24.95
C SER A 58 5.81 7.86 24.62
N LEU A 59 5.20 7.26 23.59
CA LEU A 59 3.78 7.45 23.29
C LEU A 59 2.86 6.93 24.40
N GLY A 60 3.37 6.04 25.27
CA GLY A 60 2.61 5.56 26.44
C GLY A 60 2.20 6.67 27.42
N TYR A 61 2.87 7.82 27.40
CA TYR A 61 2.54 8.98 28.25
C TYR A 61 1.44 9.88 27.69
N VAL A 62 0.99 9.64 26.45
CA VAL A 62 -0.06 10.42 25.81
C VAL A 62 -1.41 9.79 26.15
N ASP A 63 -2.41 10.59 26.51
CA ASP A 63 -3.75 10.08 26.78
C ASP A 63 -4.44 9.61 25.49
N GLY A 64 -5.41 8.71 25.64
CA GLY A 64 -6.14 8.16 24.50
C GLY A 64 -7.21 7.15 24.87
N PRO A 65 -8.09 6.80 23.91
CA PRO A 65 -9.15 5.82 24.13
C PRO A 65 -8.60 4.45 24.52
N LYS A 66 -9.39 3.73 25.31
CA LYS A 66 -9.09 2.33 25.66
C LYS A 66 -9.08 1.46 24.41
N ASN A 67 -8.22 0.44 24.43
CA ASN A 67 -8.13 -0.53 23.35
C ASN A 67 -9.26 -1.58 23.47
N PRO A 68 -10.21 -1.67 22.52
CA PRO A 68 -11.28 -2.66 22.58
C PRO A 68 -10.84 -4.06 22.12
N SER A 69 -9.74 -4.19 21.35
CA SER A 69 -9.30 -5.46 20.77
C SER A 69 -7.82 -5.46 20.44
N MET A 70 -7.08 -6.51 20.82
CA MET A 70 -5.66 -6.62 20.47
C MET A 70 -5.39 -6.75 18.96
N MET A 71 -6.32 -7.37 18.21
CA MET A 71 -6.15 -7.59 16.78
C MET A 71 -6.51 -6.36 15.94
N TYR A 72 -7.65 -5.73 16.23
CA TYR A 72 -8.17 -4.61 15.43
C TYR A 72 -7.91 -3.24 16.04
N GLY A 73 -7.50 -3.17 17.32
CA GLY A 73 -7.39 -1.92 18.02
C GLY A 73 -8.69 -1.12 17.96
N ASN A 74 -8.55 0.20 17.84
CA ASN A 74 -9.60 1.16 17.57
C ASN A 74 -9.97 1.27 16.07
N PHE A 75 -9.28 0.56 15.16
CA PHE A 75 -9.48 0.68 13.71
C PHE A 75 -10.93 0.40 13.30
N LYS A 76 -11.55 -0.64 13.87
CA LYS A 76 -12.95 -0.98 13.57
C LYS A 76 -13.91 0.12 14.03
N GLN A 77 -13.70 0.68 15.22
CA GLN A 77 -14.55 1.75 15.75
C GLN A 77 -14.49 3.02 14.88
N MET A 78 -13.29 3.37 14.38
CA MET A 78 -13.12 4.51 13.47
C MET A 78 -13.73 4.26 12.09
N ALA A 79 -13.70 3.02 11.61
CA ALA A 79 -14.33 2.65 10.34
C ALA A 79 -15.86 2.68 10.44
N ASP A 80 -16.42 2.30 11.59
CA ASP A 80 -17.86 2.26 11.84
C ASP A 80 -18.44 3.66 12.15
N ASP A 81 -17.67 4.55 12.79
CA ASP A 81 -18.07 5.93 13.13
C ASP A 81 -17.00 6.96 12.74
N ILE A 82 -17.21 7.64 11.60
CA ILE A 82 -16.32 8.70 11.10
C ILE A 82 -16.23 9.89 12.08
N SER A 83 -17.29 10.14 12.87
CA SER A 83 -17.33 11.24 13.84
C SER A 83 -16.49 10.97 15.10
N LEU A 84 -16.06 9.73 15.31
CA LEU A 84 -15.35 9.30 16.51
C LEU A 84 -14.04 10.05 16.72
N THR A 85 -13.31 10.36 15.64
CA THR A 85 -12.08 11.14 15.72
C THR A 85 -12.34 12.55 16.27
N SER A 86 -13.49 13.16 15.93
CA SER A 86 -13.89 14.46 16.48
C SER A 86 -14.25 14.35 17.96
N LYS A 87 -14.94 13.28 18.36
CA LYS A 87 -15.30 13.02 19.77
C LYS A 87 -14.05 12.87 20.65
N TRP A 88 -13.10 12.03 20.21
CA TRP A 88 -11.82 11.88 20.93
C TRP A 88 -10.98 13.13 20.95
N ARG A 89 -11.04 13.96 19.89
CA ARG A 89 -10.38 15.25 19.90
C ARG A 89 -10.97 16.21 20.95
N GLN A 90 -12.27 16.13 21.20
CA GLN A 90 -12.91 16.92 22.26
C GLN A 90 -12.54 16.39 23.66
N GLU A 91 -12.40 15.08 23.82
CA GLU A 91 -12.11 14.41 25.09
C GLU A 91 -10.63 14.48 25.49
N PHE A 92 -9.72 14.13 24.57
CA PHE A 92 -8.29 14.01 24.81
C PHE A 92 -7.47 15.19 24.26
N GLY A 93 -8.12 16.14 23.58
CA GLY A 93 -7.49 17.31 23.00
C GLY A 93 -6.90 17.09 21.60
N SER A 94 -6.04 18.01 21.18
CA SER A 94 -5.47 18.02 19.82
C SER A 94 -4.45 16.92 19.55
N ILE A 95 -3.90 16.27 20.59
CA ILE A 95 -2.91 15.21 20.47
C ILE A 95 -3.34 14.08 21.38
N PHE A 96 -3.58 12.90 20.81
CA PHE A 96 -3.96 11.71 21.56
C PHE A 96 -3.42 10.46 20.89
N GLN A 97 -3.11 9.42 21.66
CA GLN A 97 -2.73 8.13 21.08
C GLN A 97 -3.96 7.24 20.87
N PHE A 98 -3.89 6.30 19.95
CA PHE A 98 -4.87 5.22 19.84
C PHE A 98 -4.17 3.93 19.42
N LYS A 99 -4.86 2.79 19.52
CA LYS A 99 -4.31 1.51 19.06
C LYS A 99 -4.80 1.22 17.64
N GLY A 100 -3.88 1.15 16.68
CA GLY A 100 -4.13 0.68 15.32
C GLY A 100 -4.24 -0.85 15.25
N LEU A 101 -4.19 -1.37 14.02
CA LEU A 101 -4.17 -2.82 13.77
C LEU A 101 -2.99 -3.49 14.47
N PHE A 102 -3.19 -4.71 14.97
CA PHE A 102 -2.20 -5.50 15.72
C PHE A 102 -1.66 -4.80 16.99
N GLY A 103 -2.45 -3.88 17.55
CA GLY A 103 -2.08 -3.16 18.77
C GLY A 103 -0.94 -2.17 18.57
N ILE A 104 -0.61 -1.81 17.32
CA ILE A 104 0.39 -0.78 17.03
C ILE A 104 -0.10 0.55 17.62
N THR A 105 0.74 1.19 18.42
CA THR A 105 0.41 2.51 18.97
C THR A 105 0.57 3.58 17.89
N GLU A 106 -0.50 4.32 17.62
CA GLU A 106 -0.55 5.42 16.66
C GLU A 106 -0.88 6.73 17.37
N LEU A 107 -0.41 7.85 16.81
CA LEU A 107 -0.59 9.18 17.36
C LEU A 107 -1.47 10.01 16.42
N HIS A 108 -2.58 10.51 16.94
CA HIS A 108 -3.36 11.55 16.29
C HIS A 108 -2.71 12.90 16.57
N LEU A 109 -2.52 13.69 15.51
CA LEU A 109 -1.95 15.04 15.58
C LEU A 109 -2.90 16.03 14.94
N GLY A 110 -3.44 16.92 15.76
CA GLY A 110 -4.30 18.04 15.36
C GLY A 110 -3.62 19.40 15.47
N ASP A 111 -2.35 19.45 15.90
CA ASP A 111 -1.55 20.68 15.97
C ASP A 111 -0.86 20.97 14.62
N VAL A 112 -1.10 22.17 14.08
CA VAL A 112 -0.61 22.56 12.74
C VAL A 112 0.92 22.65 12.68
N LYS A 113 1.59 23.07 13.77
CA LYS A 113 3.05 23.17 13.81
C LYS A 113 3.68 21.78 13.80
N ALA A 114 3.15 20.85 14.59
CA ALA A 114 3.57 19.46 14.61
C ALA A 114 3.35 18.77 13.25
N ILE A 115 2.20 18.98 12.63
CA ILE A 115 1.91 18.46 11.28
C ILE A 115 2.90 19.02 10.26
N SER A 116 3.14 20.33 10.26
CA SER A 116 4.10 20.98 9.36
C SER A 116 5.53 20.42 9.56
N HIS A 117 5.93 20.21 10.81
CA HIS A 117 7.22 19.59 11.14
C HIS A 117 7.36 18.18 10.55
N ILE A 118 6.31 17.36 10.64
CA ILE A 118 6.34 15.98 10.13
C ILE A 118 6.34 15.96 8.61
N ILE A 119 5.44 16.71 7.97
CA ILE A 119 5.29 16.72 6.51
C ILE A 119 6.54 17.30 5.82
N SER A 120 7.22 18.26 6.43
CA SER A 120 8.45 18.85 5.89
C SER A 120 9.67 17.94 6.00
N ARG A 121 9.67 16.97 6.92
CA ARG A 121 10.80 16.07 7.20
C ARG A 121 10.58 14.64 6.70
N SER A 122 10.38 14.52 5.39
CA SER A 122 10.22 13.23 4.71
C SER A 122 11.43 12.30 4.79
N ASP A 123 12.60 12.81 5.22
CA ASP A 123 13.80 12.05 5.50
C ASP A 123 13.75 11.31 6.84
N LYS A 124 12.90 11.77 7.77
CA LYS A 124 12.75 11.20 9.12
C LYS A 124 11.43 10.49 9.33
N TYR A 125 10.37 10.98 8.70
CA TYR A 125 9.02 10.46 8.85
C TYR A 125 8.58 9.78 7.56
N GLU A 126 8.75 8.46 7.52
CA GLU A 126 8.21 7.60 6.47
C GLU A 126 6.88 6.96 6.90
N ARG A 127 6.12 6.45 5.92
CA ARG A 127 4.93 5.65 6.22
C ARG A 127 5.31 4.40 7.01
N THR A 128 4.38 3.95 7.85
CA THR A 128 4.58 2.71 8.61
C THR A 128 4.73 1.52 7.64
N PRO A 129 5.43 0.44 8.06
CA PRO A 129 5.55 -0.77 7.24
C PRO A 129 4.20 -1.33 6.81
N LEU A 130 3.17 -1.18 7.66
CA LEU A 130 1.81 -1.61 7.39
C LEU A 130 1.19 -0.84 6.22
N THR A 131 1.24 0.49 6.27
CA THR A 131 0.72 1.36 5.21
C THR A 131 1.50 1.17 3.91
N ARG A 132 2.84 1.15 4.00
CA ARG A 132 3.72 0.95 2.84
C ARG A 132 3.48 -0.41 2.19
N GLY A 133 3.45 -1.48 2.97
CA GLY A 133 3.19 -2.83 2.46
C GLY A 133 1.82 -2.97 1.80
N SER A 134 0.78 -2.34 2.37
CA SER A 134 -0.55 -2.30 1.76
C SER A 134 -0.54 -1.59 0.41
N LEU A 135 0.12 -0.42 0.31
CA LEU A 135 0.23 0.34 -0.93
C LEU A 135 1.08 -0.37 -1.97
N THR A 136 2.22 -0.95 -1.60
CA THR A 136 3.07 -1.74 -2.51
C THR A 136 2.35 -2.97 -3.04
N THR A 137 1.55 -3.64 -2.20
CA THR A 137 0.79 -4.82 -2.65
C THR A 137 -0.27 -4.44 -3.67
N LEU A 138 -0.89 -3.27 -3.51
CA LEU A 138 -1.95 -2.83 -4.41
C LEU A 138 -1.40 -2.22 -5.71
N LEU A 139 -0.42 -1.34 -5.58
CA LEU A 139 0.05 -0.47 -6.67
C LEU A 139 1.42 -0.87 -7.21
N GLY A 140 2.08 -1.86 -6.62
CA GLY A 140 3.46 -2.20 -6.94
C GLY A 140 4.45 -1.13 -6.46
N SER A 141 5.61 -1.05 -7.12
CA SER A 141 6.53 0.08 -6.97
C SER A 141 5.97 1.27 -7.74
N SER A 142 5.34 2.20 -7.04
CA SER A 142 4.61 3.33 -7.61
C SER A 142 4.97 4.61 -6.86
N ILE A 143 4.55 5.76 -7.38
CA ILE A 143 4.72 7.03 -6.67
C ILE A 143 4.02 7.05 -5.30
N LEU A 144 2.94 6.27 -5.12
CA LEU A 144 2.21 6.23 -3.85
C LEU A 144 2.84 5.31 -2.81
N SER A 145 3.69 4.36 -3.24
CA SER A 145 4.32 3.35 -2.37
C SER A 145 5.83 3.54 -2.18
N ALA A 146 6.47 4.30 -3.07
CA ALA A 146 7.88 4.66 -2.96
C ALA A 146 8.10 5.68 -1.84
N GLU A 147 9.28 5.62 -1.21
CA GLU A 147 9.73 6.57 -0.19
C GLU A 147 11.12 7.12 -0.57
N GLY A 148 11.54 8.21 0.07
CA GLY A 148 12.90 8.73 -0.05
C GLY A 148 13.33 9.10 -1.49
N PRO A 149 14.54 8.69 -1.94
CA PRO A 149 15.07 9.03 -3.26
C PRO A 149 14.19 8.56 -4.43
N ASP A 150 13.59 7.37 -4.34
CA ASP A 150 12.75 6.82 -5.40
C ASP A 150 11.46 7.64 -5.57
N HIS A 151 10.84 8.02 -4.46
CA HIS A 151 9.68 8.93 -4.48
C HIS A 151 10.04 10.26 -5.14
N ARG A 152 11.19 10.86 -4.79
CA ARG A 152 11.67 12.11 -5.41
C ARG A 152 11.90 11.95 -6.91
N ARG A 153 12.48 10.83 -7.33
CA ARG A 153 12.70 10.53 -8.76
C ARG A 153 11.38 10.43 -9.52
N HIS A 154 10.41 9.67 -8.99
CA HIS A 154 9.07 9.56 -9.59
C HIS A 154 8.36 10.92 -9.67
N ARG A 155 8.39 11.74 -8.61
CA ARG A 155 7.80 13.10 -8.64
C ARG A 155 8.49 14.02 -9.64
N ARG A 156 9.82 13.97 -9.75
CA ARG A 156 10.55 14.79 -10.72
C ARG A 156 10.14 14.48 -12.16
N ALA A 157 9.89 13.21 -12.47
CA ALA A 157 9.43 12.80 -13.79
C ALA A 157 7.96 13.20 -14.06
N LEU A 158 7.08 13.13 -13.05
CA LEU A 158 5.64 13.37 -13.21
C LEU A 158 5.22 14.85 -13.08
N ASN A 159 5.83 15.61 -12.18
CA ASN A 159 5.41 16.97 -11.86
C ASN A 159 5.31 17.92 -13.09
N PRO A 160 6.16 17.84 -14.14
CA PRO A 160 6.02 18.70 -15.32
C PRO A 160 4.65 18.57 -16.02
N ALA A 161 3.99 17.41 -15.95
CA ALA A 161 2.66 17.22 -16.52
C ALA A 161 1.55 17.98 -15.75
N PHE A 162 1.85 18.47 -14.55
CA PHE A 162 0.93 19.24 -13.69
C PHE A 162 1.35 20.72 -13.58
N GLY A 163 2.13 21.23 -14.53
CA GLY A 163 2.47 22.64 -14.61
C GLY A 163 1.27 23.52 -14.98
N VAL A 164 1.38 24.82 -14.73
CA VAL A 164 0.30 25.80 -14.99
C VAL A 164 -0.16 25.78 -16.45
N ALA A 165 0.77 25.65 -17.40
CA ALA A 165 0.45 25.59 -18.82
C ALA A 165 -0.38 24.34 -19.17
N GLN A 166 -0.02 23.18 -18.63
CA GLN A 166 -0.72 21.91 -18.85
C GLN A 166 -2.10 21.93 -18.21
N ILE A 167 -2.24 22.51 -17.02
CA ILE A 167 -3.54 22.70 -16.36
C ILE A 167 -4.44 23.61 -17.22
N ARG A 168 -3.91 24.72 -17.74
CA ARG A 168 -4.66 25.60 -18.65
C ARG A 168 -5.08 24.87 -19.93
N ALA A 169 -4.20 24.08 -20.53
CA ALA A 169 -4.48 23.31 -21.74
C ALA A 169 -5.60 22.27 -21.56
N THR A 170 -5.84 21.80 -20.33
CA THR A 170 -6.94 20.85 -20.05
C THR A 170 -8.26 21.55 -19.72
N THR A 171 -8.29 22.86 -19.51
CA THR A 171 -9.49 23.58 -19.06
C THR A 171 -10.66 23.45 -20.04
N GLU A 172 -10.39 23.55 -21.35
CA GLU A 172 -11.42 23.39 -22.39
C GLU A 172 -12.09 22.01 -22.33
N LEU A 173 -11.31 20.95 -22.12
CA LEU A 173 -11.82 19.58 -21.93
C LEU A 173 -12.73 19.47 -20.71
N PHE A 174 -12.38 20.12 -19.58
CA PHE A 174 -13.26 20.12 -18.40
C PHE A 174 -14.62 20.78 -18.70
N VAL A 175 -14.61 21.90 -19.43
CA VAL A 175 -15.83 22.61 -19.82
C VAL A 175 -16.66 21.76 -20.78
N GLU A 176 -16.03 21.17 -21.80
CA GLU A 176 -16.69 20.28 -22.77
C GLU A 176 -17.41 19.13 -22.05
N LYS A 177 -16.72 18.42 -21.15
CA LYS A 177 -17.31 17.29 -20.42
C LYS A 177 -18.38 17.73 -19.41
N ALA A 178 -18.25 18.91 -18.81
CA ALA A 178 -19.29 19.47 -17.95
C ALA A 178 -20.57 19.83 -18.73
N VAL A 179 -20.42 20.41 -19.93
CA VAL A 179 -21.55 20.67 -20.83
C VAL A 179 -22.20 19.36 -21.26
N GLN A 180 -21.41 18.35 -21.64
CA GLN A 180 -21.92 17.02 -21.96
C GLN A 180 -22.76 16.43 -20.80
N LEU A 181 -22.28 16.53 -19.56
CA LEU A 181 -23.01 16.05 -18.39
C LEU A 181 -24.32 16.83 -18.17
N ARG A 182 -24.29 18.15 -18.34
CA ARG A 182 -25.49 19.00 -18.25
C ARG A 182 -26.56 18.56 -19.25
N GLU A 183 -26.18 18.30 -20.51
CA GLU A 183 -27.13 17.81 -21.54
C GLU A 183 -27.68 16.42 -21.22
N ILE A 184 -26.89 15.54 -20.58
CA ILE A 184 -27.37 14.25 -20.08
C ILE A 184 -28.42 14.46 -18.99
N TRP A 185 -28.13 15.27 -17.98
CA TRP A 185 -29.07 15.55 -16.89
C TRP A 185 -30.35 16.22 -17.38
N ALA A 186 -30.26 17.16 -18.34
CA ALA A 186 -31.42 17.78 -18.95
C ALA A 186 -32.34 16.74 -19.61
N ARG A 187 -31.78 15.75 -20.31
CA ARG A 187 -32.55 14.65 -20.90
C ARG A 187 -33.20 13.74 -19.86
N GLU A 188 -32.46 13.31 -18.84
CA GLU A 188 -32.99 12.48 -17.74
C GLU A 188 -34.17 13.15 -17.01
N ILE A 189 -34.09 14.47 -16.85
CA ILE A 189 -35.16 15.30 -16.28
C ILE A 189 -36.41 15.25 -17.15
N THR A 190 -36.26 15.41 -18.47
CA THR A 190 -37.40 15.43 -19.41
C THR A 190 -38.08 14.08 -19.61
N VAL A 191 -37.35 12.98 -19.46
CA VAL A 191 -37.86 11.60 -19.70
C VAL A 191 -38.51 11.00 -18.44
N SER A 192 -38.37 11.63 -17.28
CA SER A 192 -38.86 11.07 -16.01
C SER A 192 -40.40 10.96 -15.96
N PRO A 193 -40.97 9.74 -15.84
CA PRO A 193 -42.42 9.49 -16.01
C PRO A 193 -43.35 10.17 -14.99
N ASN A 194 -42.82 10.66 -13.87
CA ASN A 194 -43.63 11.04 -12.70
C ASN A 194 -43.46 12.52 -12.27
N GLY A 195 -42.88 13.38 -13.12
CA GLY A 195 -42.72 14.82 -12.82
C GLY A 195 -41.71 15.17 -11.72
N ALA A 196 -41.08 14.18 -11.08
CA ALA A 196 -40.03 14.34 -10.09
C ALA A 196 -38.78 13.53 -10.49
N PRO A 197 -37.94 14.05 -11.40
CA PRO A 197 -36.72 13.36 -11.81
C PRO A 197 -35.75 13.22 -10.64
N GLN A 198 -35.23 12.00 -10.44
CA GLN A 198 -34.19 11.72 -9.45
C GLN A 198 -32.87 11.47 -10.19
N ILE A 199 -31.86 12.29 -9.89
CA ILE A 199 -30.52 12.16 -10.46
C ILE A 199 -29.56 11.70 -9.37
N GLU A 200 -28.87 10.59 -9.61
CA GLU A 200 -27.79 10.12 -8.74
C GLU A 200 -26.49 10.88 -9.08
N VAL A 201 -26.26 12.00 -8.41
CA VAL A 201 -25.16 12.94 -8.68
C VAL A 201 -23.79 12.28 -8.52
N GLN A 202 -23.61 11.40 -7.52
CA GLN A 202 -22.30 10.82 -7.21
C GLN A 202 -21.79 9.92 -8.34
N SER A 203 -22.65 9.05 -8.89
CA SER A 203 -22.33 8.16 -10.02
C SER A 203 -21.99 8.95 -11.27
N TRP A 204 -22.75 10.01 -11.56
CA TRP A 204 -22.48 10.89 -12.71
C TRP A 204 -21.15 11.64 -12.56
N LEU A 205 -20.85 12.18 -11.39
CA LEU A 205 -19.55 12.83 -11.13
C LEU A 205 -18.38 11.84 -11.21
N ARG A 206 -18.57 10.59 -10.77
CA ARG A 206 -17.55 9.54 -10.93
C ARG A 206 -17.28 9.25 -12.42
N ARG A 207 -18.31 9.17 -13.26
CA ARG A 207 -18.17 8.98 -14.71
C ARG A 207 -17.48 10.17 -15.38
N LEU A 208 -17.93 11.40 -15.06
CA LEU A 208 -17.33 12.64 -15.54
C LEU A 208 -15.82 12.70 -15.22
N THR A 209 -15.47 12.42 -13.97
CA THR A 209 -14.06 12.44 -13.52
C THR A 209 -13.21 11.43 -14.27
N LEU A 210 -13.76 10.23 -14.53
CA LEU A 210 -13.05 9.19 -15.25
C LEU A 210 -12.78 9.57 -16.71
N ASP A 211 -13.76 10.14 -17.41
CA ASP A 211 -13.58 10.64 -18.79
C ASP A 211 -12.55 11.76 -18.87
N ILE A 212 -12.62 12.72 -17.95
CA ILE A 212 -11.67 13.83 -17.90
C ILE A 212 -10.25 13.31 -17.65
N ILE A 213 -10.04 12.45 -16.64
CA ILE A 213 -8.69 11.94 -16.33
C ILE A 213 -8.16 11.04 -17.45
N GLY A 214 -9.02 10.23 -18.08
CA GLY A 214 -8.66 9.43 -19.24
C GLY A 214 -8.13 10.29 -20.37
N LYS A 215 -8.91 11.31 -20.76
CA LYS A 215 -8.57 12.15 -21.90
C LYS A 215 -7.41 13.09 -21.58
N ALA A 216 -7.44 13.79 -20.45
CA ALA A 216 -6.41 14.74 -20.04
C ALA A 216 -5.07 14.07 -19.72
N GLY A 217 -5.10 12.96 -18.97
CA GLY A 217 -3.89 12.31 -18.46
C GLY A 217 -3.29 11.30 -19.44
N PHE A 218 -4.14 10.59 -20.19
CA PHE A 218 -3.73 9.42 -20.97
C PHE A 218 -4.09 9.51 -22.45
N ASN A 219 -4.73 10.61 -22.89
CA ASN A 219 -5.35 10.73 -24.20
C ASN A 219 -6.26 9.54 -24.54
N TYR A 220 -6.90 8.97 -23.52
CA TYR A 220 -7.73 7.78 -23.61
C TYR A 220 -9.20 8.15 -23.42
N ASP A 221 -10.04 7.74 -24.36
CA ASP A 221 -11.49 7.94 -24.23
C ASP A 221 -12.11 6.74 -23.52
N PHE A 222 -12.62 6.98 -22.31
CA PHE A 222 -13.36 5.98 -21.54
C PHE A 222 -14.84 5.93 -21.91
N SER A 223 -15.37 6.97 -22.57
CA SER A 223 -16.79 7.13 -22.91
C SER A 223 -17.74 6.81 -21.73
N ALA A 224 -17.32 7.10 -20.49
CA ALA A 224 -18.05 6.75 -19.27
C ALA A 224 -19.35 7.54 -19.10
N LEU A 225 -19.44 8.72 -19.73
CA LEU A 225 -20.67 9.52 -19.82
C LEU A 225 -21.66 9.00 -20.88
N GLU A 226 -21.25 8.12 -21.80
CA GLU A 226 -22.13 7.58 -22.83
C GLU A 226 -22.93 6.38 -22.28
N SER A 227 -24.25 6.35 -22.57
CA SER A 227 -25.13 5.24 -22.17
C SER A 227 -24.96 3.97 -23.03
N SER A 228 -24.27 4.07 -24.18
CA SER A 228 -23.91 2.93 -25.05
C SER A 228 -22.70 2.20 -24.47
N GLY A 229 -22.99 1.27 -23.57
CA GLY A 229 -22.02 0.67 -22.68
C GLY A 229 -20.81 0.00 -23.32
N LYS A 230 -19.68 0.15 -22.63
CA LYS A 230 -18.91 -1.00 -22.15
C LYS A 230 -18.76 -0.84 -20.64
N PRO A 231 -18.90 -1.90 -19.83
CA PRO A 231 -18.43 -1.84 -18.46
C PRO A 231 -16.97 -1.39 -18.51
N ASN A 232 -16.69 -0.23 -17.93
CA ASN A 232 -15.34 0.30 -17.92
C ASN A 232 -14.54 -0.59 -16.98
N GLU A 233 -13.86 -1.58 -17.55
CA GLU A 233 -13.09 -2.60 -16.81
C GLU A 233 -12.13 -1.95 -15.80
N LEU A 234 -11.65 -0.74 -16.09
CA LEU A 234 -10.85 0.05 -15.16
C LEU A 234 -11.69 0.58 -13.98
N ASN A 235 -12.88 1.14 -14.23
CA ASN A 235 -13.81 1.57 -13.18
C ASN A 235 -14.24 0.40 -12.28
N ASP A 236 -14.51 -0.76 -12.86
CA ASP A 236 -14.88 -1.96 -12.12
C ASP A 236 -13.71 -2.48 -11.29
N ALA A 237 -12.49 -2.51 -11.86
CA ALA A 237 -11.27 -2.84 -11.12
C ALA A 237 -11.02 -1.87 -9.96
N PHE A 238 -11.18 -0.55 -10.17
CA PHE A 238 -11.05 0.46 -9.11
C PHE A 238 -12.12 0.29 -8.03
N THR A 239 -13.37 0.07 -8.42
CA THR A 239 -14.49 -0.11 -7.49
C THR A 239 -14.32 -1.37 -6.63
N GLN A 240 -13.89 -2.48 -7.22
CA GLN A 240 -13.63 -3.73 -6.50
C GLN A 240 -12.51 -3.58 -5.45
N VAL A 241 -11.50 -2.77 -5.75
CA VAL A 241 -10.36 -2.54 -4.85
C VAL A 241 -10.67 -1.53 -3.76
N LEU A 242 -11.25 -0.38 -4.12
CA LEU A 242 -11.36 0.78 -3.23
C LEU A 242 -12.70 0.86 -2.49
N HIS A 243 -13.78 0.32 -3.07
CA HIS A 243 -15.16 0.54 -2.59
C HIS A 243 -15.89 -0.76 -2.22
N SER A 244 -15.23 -1.92 -2.30
CA SER A 244 -15.84 -3.18 -1.86
C SER A 244 -16.08 -3.16 -0.34
N PRO A 245 -17.26 -3.56 0.17
CA PRO A 245 -17.49 -3.74 1.60
C PRO A 245 -16.49 -4.71 2.27
N ARG A 246 -15.84 -5.58 1.47
CA ARG A 246 -14.81 -6.52 1.90
C ARG A 246 -13.38 -5.98 1.74
N ALA A 247 -13.21 -4.81 1.13
CA ALA A 247 -11.91 -4.17 0.91
C ALA A 247 -11.17 -3.95 2.24
N SER A 248 -11.86 -3.50 3.29
CA SER A 248 -11.28 -3.33 4.63
C SER A 248 -10.68 -4.64 5.17
N ARG A 249 -11.36 -5.78 4.98
CA ARG A 249 -10.84 -7.11 5.34
C ARG A 249 -9.64 -7.52 4.49
N TYR A 250 -9.67 -7.25 3.19
CA TYR A 250 -8.55 -7.57 2.29
C TYR A 250 -7.31 -6.74 2.63
N VAL A 251 -7.50 -5.45 2.90
CA VAL A 251 -6.47 -4.52 3.35
C VAL A 251 -5.94 -4.96 4.72
N ALA A 252 -6.80 -5.28 5.69
CA ALA A 252 -6.37 -5.74 7.01
C ALA A 252 -5.56 -7.04 6.95
N PHE A 253 -5.98 -8.04 6.16
CA PHE A 253 -5.23 -9.28 6.02
C PHE A 253 -3.87 -9.07 5.34
N ARG A 254 -3.79 -8.18 4.33
CA ARG A 254 -2.53 -7.88 3.63
C ARG A 254 -1.60 -6.99 4.46
N ALA A 255 -2.17 -6.06 5.22
CA ALA A 255 -1.51 -5.29 6.25
C ALA A 255 -0.90 -6.22 7.32
N ALA A 256 -1.60 -7.29 7.69
CA ALA A 256 -1.08 -8.35 8.56
C ALA A 256 0.20 -8.96 7.97
N GLY A 257 0.23 -9.23 6.66
CA GLY A 257 1.42 -9.69 5.95
C GLY A 257 2.61 -8.74 6.01
N ALA A 258 2.38 -7.43 6.08
CA ALA A 258 3.47 -6.45 6.21
C ALA A 258 4.10 -6.44 7.62
N VAL A 259 3.29 -6.76 8.63
CA VAL A 259 3.71 -6.84 10.04
C VAL A 259 4.27 -8.22 10.37
N VAL A 260 3.70 -9.27 9.76
CA VAL A 260 3.98 -10.67 10.01
C VAL A 260 4.32 -11.33 8.68
N PRO A 261 5.62 -11.38 8.29
CA PRO A 261 6.04 -11.70 6.93
C PRO A 261 5.55 -13.04 6.38
N TRP A 262 5.38 -14.06 7.22
CA TRP A 262 4.91 -15.38 6.76
C TRP A 262 3.45 -15.36 6.27
N LEU A 263 2.61 -14.44 6.75
CA LEU A 263 1.22 -14.30 6.26
C LEU A 263 1.17 -13.93 4.77
N LYS A 264 2.25 -13.38 4.19
CA LYS A 264 2.34 -13.10 2.75
C LYS A 264 2.29 -14.37 1.88
N HIS A 265 2.71 -15.51 2.43
CA HIS A 265 2.74 -16.78 1.70
C HIS A 265 1.38 -17.48 1.72
N LEU A 266 0.51 -17.17 2.68
CA LEU A 266 -0.83 -17.74 2.73
C LEU A 266 -1.76 -17.13 1.66
N PRO A 267 -2.67 -17.92 1.07
CA PRO A 267 -3.70 -17.40 0.18
C PRO A 267 -4.69 -16.56 0.99
N GLY A 268 -4.48 -15.23 0.99
CA GLY A 268 -5.36 -14.30 1.68
C GLY A 268 -6.73 -14.12 1.03
N PRO A 269 -7.77 -13.76 1.80
CA PRO A 269 -9.08 -13.39 1.26
C PRO A 269 -8.93 -12.24 0.27
N GLY A 270 -9.60 -12.35 -0.89
CA GLY A 270 -9.56 -11.32 -1.93
C GLY A 270 -8.28 -11.26 -2.77
N ARG A 271 -7.35 -12.23 -2.62
CA ARG A 271 -6.12 -12.26 -3.43
C ARG A 271 -6.40 -12.31 -4.92
N GLY A 272 -7.34 -13.16 -5.35
CA GLY A 272 -7.77 -13.26 -6.76
C GLY A 272 -8.38 -11.94 -7.26
N VAL A 273 -9.25 -11.31 -6.47
CA VAL A 273 -9.91 -10.04 -6.84
C VAL A 273 -8.89 -8.93 -7.07
N VAL A 274 -7.99 -8.70 -6.12
CA VAL A 274 -6.99 -7.62 -6.26
C VAL A 274 -5.97 -7.95 -7.35
N ASN A 275 -5.58 -9.22 -7.51
CA ASN A 275 -4.70 -9.61 -8.59
C ASN A 275 -5.36 -9.39 -9.96
N ASN A 276 -6.63 -9.77 -10.11
CA ASN A 276 -7.39 -9.55 -11.33
C ASN A 276 -7.49 -8.05 -11.65
N ALA A 277 -7.91 -7.24 -10.67
CA ALA A 277 -7.96 -5.79 -10.81
C ALA A 277 -6.60 -5.19 -11.21
N ARG A 278 -5.51 -5.65 -10.59
CA ARG A 278 -4.15 -5.22 -10.93
C ARG A 278 -3.77 -5.62 -12.36
N THR A 279 -4.05 -6.85 -12.77
CA THR A 279 -3.78 -7.33 -14.13
C THR A 279 -4.55 -6.51 -15.16
N THR A 280 -5.84 -6.24 -14.93
CA THR A 280 -6.66 -5.38 -15.79
C THR A 280 -6.09 -3.96 -15.88
N MET A 281 -5.76 -3.35 -14.74
CA MET A 281 -5.14 -2.01 -14.70
C MET A 281 -3.82 -1.95 -15.49
N LEU A 282 -2.95 -2.95 -15.32
CA LEU A 282 -1.66 -3.01 -16.02
C LEU A 282 -1.84 -3.23 -17.53
N SER A 283 -2.73 -4.13 -17.94
CA SER A 283 -3.04 -4.39 -19.35
C SER A 283 -3.50 -3.12 -20.06
N ILE A 284 -4.42 -2.37 -19.45
CA ILE A 284 -4.91 -1.10 -19.99
C ILE A 284 -3.78 -0.07 -20.07
N ALA A 285 -2.97 0.07 -19.01
CA ALA A 285 -1.84 0.99 -18.98
C ALA A 285 -0.79 0.66 -20.05
N GLU A 286 -0.45 -0.61 -20.22
CA GLU A 286 0.47 -1.09 -21.27
C GLU A 286 -0.09 -0.79 -22.67
N GLY A 287 -1.39 -1.00 -22.89
CA GLY A 287 -2.06 -0.68 -24.15
C GLY A 287 -2.09 0.82 -24.46
N ILE A 288 -2.20 1.69 -23.45
CA ILE A 288 -2.07 3.15 -23.61
C ILE A 288 -0.63 3.52 -24.00
N VAL A 289 0.36 2.98 -23.29
CA VAL A 289 1.78 3.26 -23.55
C VAL A 289 2.21 2.76 -24.92
N SER A 290 1.77 1.56 -25.33
CA SER A 290 2.12 0.98 -26.63
C SER A 290 1.59 1.84 -27.77
N ARG A 291 0.29 2.16 -27.77
CA ARG A 291 -0.30 3.04 -28.79
C ARG A 291 0.41 4.37 -28.89
N ARG A 292 0.75 4.98 -27.75
CA ARG A 292 1.46 6.25 -27.75
C ARG A 292 2.87 6.14 -28.34
N LYS A 293 3.58 5.05 -28.07
CA LYS A 293 4.89 4.79 -28.70
C LYS A 293 4.76 4.63 -30.21
N ASP A 294 3.70 3.98 -30.68
CA ASP A 294 3.48 3.75 -32.11
C ASP A 294 3.11 5.05 -32.83
N GLU A 295 2.23 5.88 -32.26
CA GLU A 295 1.91 7.23 -32.76
C GLU A 295 3.14 8.13 -32.87
N LEU A 296 4.03 8.08 -31.88
CA LEU A 296 5.26 8.88 -31.89
C LEU A 296 6.25 8.40 -32.95
N LYS A 297 6.30 7.08 -33.22
CA LYS A 297 7.13 6.53 -34.31
C LYS A 297 6.57 6.90 -35.67
N SER A 298 5.25 6.83 -35.86
CA SER A 298 4.61 7.19 -37.14
C SER A 298 4.66 8.69 -37.43
N SER A 299 4.66 9.54 -36.39
CA SER A 299 4.78 11.00 -36.55
C SER A 299 6.22 11.48 -36.76
N ALA A 300 7.21 10.61 -36.57
CA ALA A 300 8.64 10.90 -36.76
C ALA A 300 9.17 10.48 -38.14
N LEU A 301 8.32 9.83 -38.95
CA LEU A 301 8.55 9.47 -40.35
C LEU A 301 7.81 10.44 -41.27
#